data_AF-A3DI59-F1
#
_entry.id   AF-A3DI59-F1
#
_cell.length_a   1.000
_cell.length_b   1.000
_cell.length_c   1.000
_cell.angle_alpha   90.00
_cell.angle_beta   90.00
_cell.angle_gamma   90.00
#
_symmetry.space_group_name_H-M   'P 1'
#
loop_
_entity.id
_entity.type
_entity.pdbx_description
1 polymer ?
#
loop_
_entity_poly.entity_id
_entity_poly.type
_entity_poly.pdbx_seq_one_letter_code
_entity_poly.pdbx_strand_id
1 'polypeptide(L)' 'MNHNGEKIINAENMNVDATLEKLSNELKPGETLILDVENNYFEQTDKIYDTLVTRGYDVRKSFKNGRNQILVTKKPHR' A
#
# COMPACT_ATOMS: atom_id res chain seq x y z
N MET A 1 -10.97 -15.42 16.12
CA MET A 1 -11.11 -14.66 14.86
C MET A 1 -9.74 -14.07 14.55
N ASN A 2 -9.00 -14.67 13.62
CA ASN A 2 -7.60 -14.33 13.36
C ASN A 2 -7.52 -13.16 12.38
N HIS A 3 -6.99 -12.02 12.83
CA HIS A 3 -6.65 -10.85 12.00
C HIS A 3 -5.36 -11.12 11.17
N ASN A 4 -5.34 -12.19 10.37
CA ASN A 4 -4.12 -12.72 9.74
C ASN A 4 -3.96 -12.28 8.28
N GLY A 5 -3.60 -11.03 8.02
CA GLY A 5 -3.12 -10.67 6.68
C GLY A 5 -3.11 -9.19 6.32
N GLU A 6 -3.50 -8.30 7.26
CA GLU A 6 -3.47 -6.86 7.06
C GLU A 6 -2.21 -6.27 7.70
N LYS A 7 -1.24 -5.87 6.90
CA LYS A 7 -0.01 -5.22 7.38
C LYS A 7 -0.10 -3.72 7.09
N ILE A 8 -0.10 -2.91 8.14
CA ILE A 8 -0.14 -1.45 8.04
C ILE A 8 1.29 -0.92 8.02
N ILE A 9 1.63 -0.09 7.04
CA ILE A 9 2.93 0.60 6.94
C ILE A 9 2.67 2.10 6.85
N ASN A 10 3.31 2.86 7.74
CA ASN A 10 3.26 4.32 7.68
C ASN A 10 4.21 4.82 6.60
N ALA A 11 3.68 5.54 5.62
CA ALA A 11 4.45 6.08 4.50
C ALA A 11 4.97 7.51 4.73
N GLU A 12 4.78 8.07 5.93
CA GLU A 12 5.02 9.47 6.30
C GLU A 12 6.46 9.98 6.10
N ASN A 13 7.47 9.10 6.13
CA ASN A 13 8.88 9.46 5.97
C ASN A 13 9.66 8.48 5.08
N MET A 14 8.96 7.58 4.40
CA MET A 14 9.60 6.49 3.67
C MET A 14 9.76 6.83 2.19
N ASN A 15 10.96 6.58 1.66
CA ASN A 15 11.20 6.65 0.23
C ASN A 15 10.27 5.64 -0.49
N VAL A 16 9.47 6.13 -1.43
CA VAL A 16 8.45 5.35 -2.14
C VAL A 16 9.07 4.11 -2.79
N ASP A 17 10.21 4.25 -3.47
CA ASP A 17 10.91 3.15 -4.12
C ASP A 17 11.31 2.04 -3.14
N ALA A 18 11.92 2.41 -2.00
CA ALA A 18 12.34 1.46 -0.98
C ALA A 18 11.15 0.77 -0.30
N THR A 19 10.03 1.48 -0.14
CA THR A 19 8.79 0.92 0.42
C THR A 19 8.20 -0.10 -0.52
N LEU A 20 8.20 0.18 -1.82
CA LEU A 20 7.68 -0.71 -2.86
C LEU A 20 8.52 -1.97 -3.01
N GLU A 21 9.85 -1.86 -2.91
CA GLU A 21 10.74 -3.03 -2.90
C GLU A 21 10.51 -3.92 -1.68
N LYS A 22 10.39 -3.33 -0.49
CA LYS A 22 10.04 -4.07 0.74
C LYS A 22 8.65 -4.71 0.62
N LEU A 23 7.68 -3.99 0.08
CA LEU A 23 6.35 -4.53 -0.25
C LEU A 23 6.46 -5.76 -1.12
N SER A 24 7.19 -5.65 -2.22
CA SER A 24 7.22 -6.71 -3.23
C SER A 24 7.84 -7.99 -2.66
N ASN A 25 8.79 -7.84 -1.74
CA ASN A 25 9.47 -8.92 -1.05
C ASN A 25 8.65 -9.51 0.11
N GLU A 26 7.94 -8.68 0.88
CA GLU A 26 7.20 -9.14 2.07
C GLU A 26 5.74 -9.52 1.78
N LEU A 27 5.10 -8.89 0.79
CA LEU A 27 3.69 -9.08 0.47
C LEU A 27 3.48 -10.42 -0.24
N LYS A 28 2.83 -11.36 0.45
CA LYS A 28 2.47 -12.66 -0.13
C LYS A 28 1.18 -12.56 -0.95
N PRO A 29 0.99 -13.47 -1.91
CA PRO A 29 -0.29 -13.61 -2.61
C PRO A 29 -1.43 -13.81 -1.62
N GLY A 30 -2.46 -12.97 -1.68
CA GLY A 30 -3.61 -13.02 -0.77
C GLY A 30 -3.48 -12.16 0.50
N GLU A 31 -2.34 -11.50 0.72
CA GLU A 31 -2.20 -10.51 1.78
C GLU A 31 -2.60 -9.11 1.30
N THR A 32 -3.13 -8.32 2.23
CA THR A 32 -3.51 -6.92 2.00
C THR A 32 -2.59 -6.04 2.80
N LEU A 33 -1.90 -5.13 2.11
CA LEU A 33 -1.14 -4.09 2.77
C LEU A 33 -1.95 -2.81 2.82
N ILE A 34 -1.87 -2.10 3.93
CA ILE A 34 -2.48 -0.79 4.10
C ILE A 34 -1.35 0.23 4.27
N LEU A 35 -1.18 1.12 3.30
CA LEU A 35 -0.27 2.25 3.41
C LEU A 35 -1.02 3.42 4.05
N ASP A 36 -0.66 3.77 5.28
CA ASP A 36 -1.17 4.95 5.96
C ASP A 36 -0.35 6.16 5.52
N VAL A 37 -0.95 7.03 4.71
CA VAL A 37 -0.30 8.25 4.20
C VAL A 37 -0.71 9.41 5.08
N GLU A 38 -0.08 9.48 6.26
CA GLU A 38 -0.34 10.51 7.27
C GLU A 38 0.45 11.80 6.98
N ASN A 39 0.31 12.34 5.77
CA ASN A 39 0.61 13.74 5.47
C ASN A 39 0.08 14.09 4.07
N ASN A 40 -0.63 15.20 3.98
CA ASN A 40 -1.45 15.69 2.86
C ASN A 40 -0.75 15.94 1.50
N TYR A 41 0.36 15.28 1.19
CA TYR A 41 0.93 15.34 -0.15
C TYR A 41 0.17 14.40 -1.08
N PHE A 42 -0.98 14.88 -1.58
CA PHE A 42 -1.77 14.21 -2.63
C PHE A 42 -0.89 13.72 -3.79
N GLU A 43 0.14 14.49 -4.15
CA GLU A 43 1.12 14.11 -5.18
C GLU A 43 1.91 12.84 -4.84
N GLN A 44 2.23 12.60 -3.56
CA GLN A 44 2.90 11.37 -3.13
C GLN A 44 1.93 10.18 -3.15
N THR A 45 0.71 10.37 -2.66
CA THR A 45 -0.35 9.35 -2.74
C THR A 45 -0.59 8.92 -4.19
N ASP A 46 -0.62 9.87 -5.12
CA ASP A 46 -0.86 9.59 -6.54
C ASP A 46 0.33 8.89 -7.19
N LYS A 47 1.57 9.31 -6.90
CA LYS A 47 2.79 8.61 -7.36
C LYS A 47 2.87 7.17 -6.85
N ILE A 48 2.56 6.94 -5.57
CA ILE A 48 2.52 5.59 -4.99
C ILE A 48 1.44 4.76 -5.70
N TYR A 49 0.25 5.33 -5.89
CA TYR A 49 -0.84 4.68 -6.59
C TYR A 49 -0.44 4.28 -8.02
N ASP A 50 0.08 5.21 -8.80
CA ASP A 50 0.49 4.98 -10.19
C ASP A 50 1.60 3.91 -10.29
N THR A 51 2.59 3.98 -9.41
CA THR A 51 3.70 3.02 -9.40
C THR A 51 3.23 1.61 -9.07
N LEU A 52 2.35 1.48 -8.07
CA LEU A 52 1.80 0.19 -7.67
C LEU A 52 0.91 -0.42 -8.76
N VAL A 53 0.07 0.39 -9.39
CA VAL A 53 -0.77 -0.04 -10.53
C VAL A 53 0.11 -0.47 -11.71
N THR A 54 1.15 0.31 -12.03
CA THR A 54 2.11 -0.01 -13.11
C THR A 54 2.85 -1.33 -12.84
N ARG A 55 3.14 -1.64 -11.57
CA ARG A 55 3.74 -2.93 -11.17
C ARG A 55 2.75 -4.10 -11.15
N GLY A 56 1.47 -3.87 -11.47
CA GLY A 56 0.44 -4.91 -11.56
C GLY A 56 -0.24 -5.27 -10.23
N TYR A 57 -0.04 -4.47 -9.18
CA TYR A 57 -0.77 -4.62 -7.92
C TYR A 57 -2.21 -4.12 -8.05
N ASP A 58 -3.11 -4.68 -7.25
CA ASP A 58 -4.47 -4.14 -7.11
C ASP A 58 -4.46 -3.10 -6.00
N VAL A 59 -4.75 -1.85 -6.36
CA VAL A 59 -4.59 -0.69 -5.48
C VAL A 59 -5.93 -0.01 -5.29
N ARG A 60 -6.30 0.22 -4.04
CA ARG A 60 -7.56 0.86 -3.65
C ARG A 60 -7.30 2.00 -2.68
N LYS A 61 -7.76 3.20 -3.02
CA LYS A 61 -7.76 4.36 -2.13
C LYS A 61 -8.88 4.17 -1.09
N SER A 62 -8.60 4.44 0.18
CA SER A 62 -9.51 4.36 1.31
C SER A 62 -9.27 5.55 2.24
N PHE A 63 -10.28 5.93 3.01
CA PHE A 63 -10.16 6.98 4.00
C PHE A 63 -10.75 6.47 5.31
N LYS A 64 -9.92 6.34 6.35
CA LYS A 64 -10.33 5.78 7.63
C LYS A 64 -9.74 6.62 8.76
N ASN A 65 -10.56 6.95 9.76
CA ASN A 65 -10.16 7.74 10.94
C ASN A 65 -9.46 9.08 10.61
N GLY A 66 -9.88 9.76 9.53
CA GLY A 66 -9.28 11.05 9.14
C GLY A 66 -7.98 10.93 8.34
N ARG A 67 -7.57 9.71 7.96
CA ARG A 67 -6.31 9.44 7.25
C ARG A 67 -6.56 8.82 5.89
N ASN A 68 -5.76 9.25 4.91
CA ASN A 68 -5.72 8.65 3.59
C ASN A 68 -4.94 7.34 3.66
N GLN A 69 -5.60 6.26 3.25
CA GLN A 69 -5.04 4.92 3.23
C GLN A 69 -5.03 4.39 1.80
N ILE A 70 -3.94 3.73 1.41
CA ILE A 70 -3.88 3.00 0.15
C ILE A 70 -3.81 1.51 0.48
N LEU A 71 -4.87 0.78 0.16
CA LEU A 71 -4.89 -0.68 0.24
C LEU A 71 -4.22 -1.24 -1.01
N VAL A 72 -3.27 -2.13 -0.81
CA VAL A 72 -2.51 -2.79 -1.87
C VAL A 72 -2.69 -4.28 -1.68
N THR A 73 -3.20 -4.96 -2.70
CA THR A 73 -3.27 -6.42 -2.70
C THR A 73 -2.47 -6.98 -3.86
N LYS A 74 -1.69 -8.02 -3.56
CA LYS A 74 -0.99 -8.77 -4.59
C LYS A 74 -1.98 -9.76 -5.18
N LYS A 75 -2.37 -9.54 -6.45
CA LYS A 75 -3.18 -10.52 -7.17
C LYS A 75 -2.43 -11.85 -7.14
N PRO A 76 -3.08 -12.96 -6.75
CA PRO A 76 -2.46 -14.26 -6.92
C PRO A 76 -2.15 -14.43 -8.40
N HIS A 77 -0.87 -14.63 -8.71
CA HIS A 77 -0.44 -14.95 -10.06
C HIS A 77 -1.19 -16.22 -10.43
N ARG A 78 -2.13 -16.10 -11.37
CA ARG A 78 -2.94 -17.21 -11.87
C ARG A 78 -2.10 -18.07 -12.80
#